data_AF-A0A9N8E1Y0-F1
#
_entry.id   AF-A0A9N8E1Y0-F1
#
_cell.length_a   1.000
_cell.length_b   1.000
_cell.length_c   1.000
_cell.angle_alpha   90.00
_cell.angle_beta   90.00
_cell.angle_gamma   90.00
#
_symmetry.space_group_name_H-M   'P 1'
#
loop_
_entity.id
_entity.type
_entity.pdbx_description
1 polymer ?
#
loop_
_entity_poly.entity_id
_entity_poly.type
_entity_poly.pdbx_seq_one_letter_code
_entity_poly.pdbx_strand_id
1 'polypeptide(L)'
;MALVQLSDSGALSEFLNKHKNVLLTVSAHWCGPCKASKPQLEQLAEKYSADMSKDIQFGIVYESDIGEDIHQYSVRAFPTYVLFQNGKETNRVEGVNFAGIEDMINAAAASMVMTGGHTLSDGAAALTPEQARAARLAKLGAPAPAPPAAEKPAAAVEEPPAKKEEDVEMKDAAGNDEAAKDGDGDAKMEDAEPEMVDPTLDLEPSIVKTLTDDMGFPLIRAQKGLLNGNARTVDAAIEWLTEHQDDANIDDPIPLAPKDGVVAQSYKCNECGKILSNMANLELHANKTGHSDFEESTTLVKPLTPEEKEKKIAEIKELLKLKRAEREEIEKVDDVEREKSRRTMGKEMAKTREQMDREQRKRDALQRKREKEAARRERERIRAELEKDKLERKANKGKLSSRLGVDGYNPDGIQYDKEADEQEGDAAAPQKKKSAGPSAAKIDEYIKKVSSYRAGGDGLKCLKILKIYISNVVDNPTEEKFKSINMENKAYKAKVKPFIGAKSLLLAVGFSQNEGGTALVLKEEAEPPVLADAKAKLEAAISSY
;
A
#
# COMPACT_ATOMS: atom_id res chain seq x y z
N MET A 1 -28.80 8.52 10.07
CA MET A 1 -28.85 7.26 10.85
C MET A 1 -27.65 7.25 11.78
N ALA A 2 -27.89 6.98 13.07
CA ALA A 2 -26.86 7.05 14.10
C ALA A 2 -26.05 5.75 14.19
N LEU A 3 -24.84 5.85 14.73
CA LEU A 3 -24.01 4.71 15.12
C LEU A 3 -24.79 3.78 16.06
N VAL A 4 -25.00 2.52 15.67
CA VAL A 4 -25.76 1.54 16.46
C VAL A 4 -24.81 0.78 17.38
N GLN A 5 -25.04 0.83 18.69
CA GLN A 5 -24.31 0.00 19.65
C GLN A 5 -24.95 -1.39 19.75
N LEU A 6 -24.15 -2.41 19.50
CA LEU A 6 -24.55 -3.82 19.58
C LEU A 6 -24.08 -4.38 20.92
N SER A 7 -25.01 -4.82 21.75
CA SER A 7 -24.75 -5.25 23.13
C SER A 7 -24.78 -6.77 23.33
N ASP A 8 -25.08 -7.55 22.29
CA ASP A 8 -25.18 -9.01 22.37
C ASP A 8 -24.76 -9.65 21.03
N SER A 9 -24.24 -10.88 21.09
CA SER A 9 -23.86 -11.72 19.94
C SER A 9 -25.07 -11.99 19.04
N GLY A 10 -26.25 -12.21 19.63
CA GLY A 10 -27.51 -12.34 18.88
C GLY A 10 -27.84 -11.09 18.06
N ALA A 11 -27.78 -9.92 18.69
CA ALA A 11 -28.04 -8.63 18.04
C ALA A 11 -27.04 -8.33 16.92
N LEU A 12 -25.77 -8.73 17.07
CA LEU A 12 -24.76 -8.62 16.02
C LEU A 12 -25.13 -9.45 14.79
N SER A 13 -25.50 -10.72 14.99
CA SER A 13 -25.88 -11.61 13.88
C SER A 13 -27.13 -11.12 13.15
N GLU A 14 -28.12 -10.61 13.88
CA GLU A 14 -29.34 -10.01 13.30
C GLU A 14 -29.00 -8.76 12.50
N PHE A 15 -28.14 -7.89 13.03
CA PHE A 15 -27.72 -6.66 12.35
C PHE A 15 -26.96 -6.93 11.05
N LEU A 16 -26.07 -7.92 11.05
CA LEU A 16 -25.33 -8.35 9.85
C LEU A 16 -26.23 -8.97 8.77
N ASN A 17 -27.31 -9.65 9.18
CA ASN A 17 -28.27 -10.25 8.24
C ASN A 17 -29.29 -9.25 7.71
N LYS A 18 -29.66 -8.25 8.51
CA LYS A 18 -30.66 -7.24 8.15
C LYS A 18 -30.15 -6.26 7.09
N HIS A 19 -28.86 -5.94 7.14
CA HIS A 19 -28.27 -4.90 6.30
C HIS A 19 -27.27 -5.47 5.30
N LYS A 20 -27.37 -5.04 4.04
CA LYS A 20 -26.49 -5.51 2.97
C LYS A 20 -25.05 -5.07 3.18
N ASN A 21 -24.82 -3.84 3.65
CA ASN A 21 -23.49 -3.34 3.97
C ASN A 21 -23.44 -2.86 5.41
N VAL A 22 -22.48 -3.38 6.16
CA VAL A 22 -22.29 -3.06 7.56
C VAL A 22 -20.82 -2.78 7.81
N LEU A 23 -20.51 -1.60 8.32
CA LEU A 23 -19.22 -1.31 8.93
C LEU A 23 -19.31 -1.62 10.43
N LEU A 24 -18.67 -2.71 10.86
CA LEU A 24 -18.59 -3.12 12.25
C LEU A 24 -17.30 -2.59 12.88
N THR A 25 -17.41 -1.83 13.95
CA THR A 25 -16.27 -1.33 14.73
C THR A 25 -16.16 -2.14 16.01
N VAL A 26 -15.06 -2.88 16.17
CA VAL A 26 -14.75 -3.59 17.38
C VAL A 26 -13.90 -2.69 18.29
N SER A 27 -14.44 -2.38 19.46
CA SER A 27 -13.95 -1.39 20.41
C SER A 27 -13.80 -1.99 21.81
N ALA A 28 -13.19 -1.23 22.73
CA ALA A 28 -13.04 -1.62 24.13
C ALA A 28 -13.18 -0.40 25.06
N HIS A 29 -13.88 -0.56 26.20
CA HIS A 29 -14.10 0.53 27.16
C HIS A 29 -12.82 1.02 27.86
N TRP A 30 -11.78 0.18 27.91
CA TRP A 30 -10.49 0.51 28.51
C TRP A 30 -9.49 1.09 27.48
N CYS A 31 -9.82 1.06 26.19
CA CYS A 31 -8.95 1.52 25.11
C CYS A 31 -9.03 3.05 24.92
N GLY A 32 -7.92 3.76 25.17
CA GLY A 32 -7.81 5.21 25.00
C GLY A 32 -8.07 5.69 23.57
N PRO A 33 -7.39 5.15 22.55
CA PRO A 33 -7.62 5.51 21.14
C PRO A 33 -9.07 5.32 20.70
N CYS A 34 -9.74 4.27 21.19
CA CYS A 34 -11.13 3.97 20.88
C CYS A 34 -12.10 5.04 21.38
N LYS A 35 -11.83 5.61 22.56
CA LYS A 35 -12.62 6.72 23.12
C LYS A 35 -12.44 8.00 22.29
N ALA A 36 -11.20 8.27 21.86
CA ALA A 36 -10.89 9.45 21.05
C ALA A 36 -11.51 9.35 19.64
N SER A 37 -11.55 8.16 19.03
CA SER A 37 -12.06 7.95 17.68
C SER A 37 -13.58 7.86 17.57
N LYS A 38 -14.30 7.63 18.68
CA LYS A 38 -15.77 7.48 18.70
C LYS A 38 -16.53 8.68 18.11
N PRO A 39 -16.28 9.95 18.53
CA PRO A 39 -17.02 11.08 17.98
C PRO A 39 -16.79 11.28 16.48
N GLN A 40 -15.58 10.97 15.99
CA GLN A 40 -15.26 11.03 14.57
C GLN A 40 -15.98 9.94 13.77
N LEU A 41 -16.16 8.75 14.34
CA LEU A 41 -16.95 7.68 13.75
C LEU A 41 -18.45 8.04 13.69
N GLU A 42 -18.99 8.71 14.71
CA GLU A 42 -20.38 9.20 14.73
C GLU A 42 -20.61 10.24 13.64
N GLN A 43 -19.68 11.20 13.47
CA GLN A 43 -19.71 12.17 12.36
C GLN A 43 -19.66 11.49 10.99
N LEU A 44 -18.84 10.44 10.85
CA LEU A 44 -18.73 9.66 9.62
C LEU A 44 -20.05 8.96 9.31
N ALA A 45 -20.67 8.31 10.31
CA ALA A 45 -21.96 7.66 10.17
C ALA A 45 -23.05 8.65 9.76
N GLU A 46 -23.05 9.85 10.35
CA GLU A 46 -24.00 10.91 9.99
C GLU A 46 -23.81 11.37 8.53
N LYS A 47 -22.56 11.65 8.12
CA LYS A 47 -22.19 12.04 6.74
C LYS A 47 -22.68 11.03 5.70
N TYR A 48 -22.39 9.74 5.91
CA TYR A 48 -22.82 8.68 4.98
C TYR A 48 -24.32 8.39 5.05
N SER A 49 -24.98 8.73 6.16
CA SER A 49 -26.42 8.61 6.25
C SER A 49 -27.19 9.72 5.55
N ALA A 50 -26.58 10.91 5.39
CA ALA A 50 -27.12 12.00 4.58
C ALA A 50 -26.96 11.72 3.08
N ASP A 51 -25.89 11.03 2.70
CA ASP A 51 -25.63 10.62 1.32
C ASP A 51 -26.40 9.32 1.00
N MET A 52 -27.68 9.45 0.61
CA MET A 52 -28.56 8.33 0.25
C MET A 52 -28.03 7.43 -0.89
N SER A 53 -26.95 7.83 -1.57
CA SER A 53 -26.32 7.03 -2.63
C SER A 53 -25.53 5.83 -2.10
N LYS A 54 -25.18 5.80 -0.80
CA LYS A 54 -24.36 4.76 -0.16
C LYS A 54 -25.10 4.11 1.00
N ASP A 55 -25.81 3.02 0.74
CA ASP A 55 -26.53 2.23 1.76
C ASP A 55 -25.53 1.43 2.63
N ILE A 56 -24.96 2.09 3.66
CA ILE A 56 -24.02 1.50 4.63
C ILE A 56 -24.48 1.81 6.05
N GLN A 57 -24.53 0.77 6.88
CA GLN A 57 -24.87 0.89 8.30
C GLN A 57 -23.64 0.79 9.19
N PHE A 58 -23.60 1.61 10.23
CA PHE A 58 -22.47 1.67 11.17
C PHE A 58 -22.86 1.01 12.50
N GLY A 59 -22.14 -0.05 12.86
CA GLY A 59 -22.27 -0.75 14.13
C GLY A 59 -21.00 -0.62 14.98
N ILE A 60 -21.16 -0.40 16.29
CA ILE A 60 -20.06 -0.49 17.26
C ILE A 60 -20.34 -1.61 18.25
N VAL A 61 -19.31 -2.37 18.57
CA VAL A 61 -19.39 -3.41 19.60
C VAL A 61 -18.19 -3.36 20.54
N TYR A 62 -18.44 -3.67 21.81
CA TYR A 62 -17.40 -3.72 22.83
C TYR A 62 -17.03 -5.16 23.16
N GLU A 63 -15.73 -5.39 23.42
CA GLU A 63 -15.21 -6.68 23.88
C GLU A 63 -15.95 -7.23 25.10
N SER A 64 -16.35 -6.36 26.03
CA SER A 64 -17.12 -6.74 27.23
C SER A 64 -18.49 -7.32 26.92
N ASP A 65 -19.09 -6.93 25.80
CA ASP A 65 -20.49 -7.22 25.46
C ASP A 65 -20.59 -8.52 24.64
N ILE A 66 -19.57 -8.83 23.84
CA ILE A 66 -19.49 -10.07 23.04
C ILE A 66 -18.75 -11.20 23.79
N GLY A 67 -17.79 -10.88 24.66
CA GLY A 67 -17.00 -11.90 25.36
C GLY A 67 -16.18 -12.78 24.40
N GLU A 68 -16.20 -14.10 24.60
CA GLU A 68 -15.37 -15.06 23.85
C GLU A 68 -15.66 -15.10 22.34
N ASP A 69 -16.85 -14.69 21.90
CA ASP A 69 -17.23 -14.65 20.49
C ASP A 69 -16.40 -13.64 19.68
N ILE A 70 -15.73 -12.69 20.33
CA ILE A 70 -14.82 -11.75 19.67
C ILE A 70 -13.63 -12.46 19.01
N HIS A 71 -13.23 -13.62 19.54
CA HIS A 71 -12.16 -14.44 18.98
C HIS A 71 -12.47 -14.93 17.57
N GLN A 72 -13.76 -15.11 17.23
CA GLN A 72 -14.20 -15.50 15.89
C GLN A 72 -13.80 -14.46 14.84
N TYR A 73 -13.79 -13.18 15.23
CA TYR A 73 -13.41 -12.06 14.37
C TYR A 73 -11.89 -11.82 14.32
N SER A 74 -11.07 -12.61 15.04
CA SER A 74 -9.59 -12.56 15.02
C SER A 74 -9.00 -11.15 15.19
N VAL A 75 -9.59 -10.35 16.08
CA VAL A 75 -9.17 -8.96 16.34
C VAL A 75 -7.81 -8.94 17.07
N ARG A 76 -6.83 -8.20 16.50
CA ARG A 76 -5.46 -8.10 17.04
C ARG A 76 -5.17 -6.79 17.76
N ALA A 77 -5.93 -5.74 17.44
CA ALA A 77 -5.76 -4.40 18.00
C ALA A 77 -7.12 -3.70 18.11
N PHE A 78 -7.24 -2.79 19.08
CA PHE A 78 -8.42 -1.94 19.22
C PHE A 78 -8.04 -0.48 18.89
N PRO A 79 -8.88 0.29 18.16
CA PRO A 79 -10.10 -0.16 17.47
C PRO A 79 -9.78 -0.94 16.18
N THR A 80 -10.65 -1.86 15.78
CA THR A 80 -10.60 -2.51 14.46
C THR A 80 -11.92 -2.29 13.74
N TYR A 81 -11.86 -1.91 12.47
CA TYR A 81 -13.00 -1.66 11.60
C TYR A 81 -13.09 -2.79 10.57
N VAL A 82 -14.24 -3.45 10.48
CA VAL A 82 -14.48 -4.58 9.57
C VAL A 82 -15.68 -4.25 8.70
N LEU A 83 -15.50 -4.31 7.38
CA LEU A 83 -16.59 -4.11 6.42
C LEU A 83 -17.18 -5.47 6.02
N PHE A 84 -18.48 -5.61 6.27
CA PHE A 84 -19.30 -6.73 5.84
C PHE A 84 -20.17 -6.33 4.65
N GLN A 85 -20.16 -7.16 3.61
CA GLN A 85 -21.07 -7.06 2.46
C GLN A 85 -21.82 -8.39 2.31
N ASN A 86 -23.15 -8.34 2.30
CA ASN A 86 -24.05 -9.50 2.26
C ASN A 86 -23.65 -10.59 3.29
N GLY A 87 -23.34 -10.17 4.52
CA GLY A 87 -22.93 -11.05 5.62
C GLY A 87 -21.51 -11.62 5.52
N LYS A 88 -20.70 -11.22 4.52
CA LYS A 88 -19.30 -11.66 4.37
C LYS A 88 -18.32 -10.53 4.63
N GLU A 89 -17.26 -10.83 5.40
CA GLU A 89 -16.13 -9.91 5.58
C GLU A 89 -15.42 -9.69 4.23
N THR A 90 -15.33 -8.42 3.82
CA THR A 90 -14.69 -8.02 2.56
C THR A 90 -13.33 -7.39 2.81
N ASN A 91 -13.26 -6.47 3.78
CA ASN A 91 -12.05 -5.71 4.06
C ASN A 91 -12.02 -5.29 5.54
N ARG A 92 -10.82 -4.95 6.04
CA ARG A 92 -10.54 -4.66 7.44
C ARG A 92 -9.45 -3.60 7.58
N VAL A 93 -9.62 -2.70 8.54
CA VAL A 93 -8.63 -1.70 8.93
C VAL A 93 -8.39 -1.82 10.44
N GLU A 94 -7.13 -1.98 10.83
CA GLU A 94 -6.71 -2.03 12.23
C GLU A 94 -6.15 -0.66 12.66
N GLY A 95 -6.52 -0.19 13.85
CA GLY A 95 -6.10 1.10 14.39
C GLY A 95 -6.91 2.29 13.88
N VAL A 96 -6.63 3.47 14.44
CA VAL A 96 -7.34 4.71 14.11
C VAL A 96 -6.85 5.25 12.76
N ASN A 97 -7.52 4.87 11.68
CA ASN A 97 -7.22 5.34 10.32
C ASN A 97 -8.53 5.64 9.56
N PHE A 98 -9.00 6.89 9.65
CA PHE A 98 -10.24 7.33 9.00
C PHE A 98 -10.15 7.39 7.48
N ALA A 99 -9.01 7.80 6.93
CA ALA A 99 -8.80 7.81 5.49
C ALA A 99 -8.94 6.40 4.89
N GLY A 100 -8.33 5.40 5.54
CA GLY A 100 -8.46 4.00 5.12
C GLY A 100 -9.90 3.45 5.24
N ILE A 101 -10.69 3.93 6.20
CA ILE A 101 -12.11 3.59 6.32
C ILE A 101 -12.91 4.19 5.17
N GLU A 102 -12.68 5.47 4.84
CA GLU A 102 -13.35 6.14 3.71
C GLU A 102 -12.99 5.48 2.38
N ASP A 103 -11.71 5.15 2.15
CA ASP A 103 -11.26 4.44 0.96
C ASP A 103 -11.90 3.05 0.82
N MET A 104 -11.98 2.31 1.93
CA MET A 104 -12.65 1.01 1.99
C MET A 104 -14.14 1.12 1.65
N ILE A 105 -14.83 2.13 2.17
CA ILE A 105 -16.24 2.42 1.86
C ILE A 105 -16.42 2.80 0.38
N ASN A 106 -15.56 3.67 -0.15
CA ASN A 106 -15.63 4.12 -1.54
C ASN A 106 -15.32 2.98 -2.53
N ALA A 107 -14.33 2.12 -2.22
CA ALA A 107 -14.03 0.93 -3.02
C ALA A 107 -15.19 -0.06 -3.02
N ALA A 108 -15.84 -0.25 -1.87
CA ALA A 108 -17.04 -1.07 -1.74
C ALA A 108 -18.22 -0.52 -2.55
N ALA A 109 -18.43 0.79 -2.54
CA ALA A 109 -19.45 1.45 -3.37
C ALA A 109 -19.14 1.34 -4.87
N ALA A 110 -17.87 1.48 -5.27
CA ALA A 110 -17.44 1.33 -6.67
C ALA A 110 -17.67 -0.09 -7.20
N SER A 111 -17.46 -1.12 -6.37
CA SER A 111 -17.75 -2.51 -6.73
C SER A 111 -19.26 -2.76 -6.96
N MET A 112 -20.16 -1.95 -6.40
CA MET A 112 -21.61 -2.09 -6.60
C MET A 112 -22.06 -1.57 -7.96
N VAL A 113 -21.49 -0.47 -8.44
CA VAL A 113 -21.84 0.15 -9.74
C VAL A 113 -21.53 -0.80 -10.90
N MET A 114 -20.51 -1.66 -10.76
CA MET A 114 -20.10 -2.63 -11.80
C MET A 114 -20.96 -3.90 -11.86
N THR A 115 -21.84 -4.15 -10.88
CA THR A 115 -22.68 -5.36 -10.84
C THR A 115 -24.12 -5.16 -11.31
N GLY A 116 -24.49 -3.92 -11.65
CA GLY A 116 -25.80 -3.58 -12.22
C GLY A 116 -25.81 -3.58 -13.73
N GLY A 117 -25.71 -4.74 -14.39
CA GLY A 117 -26.00 -4.83 -15.83
C GLY A 117 -25.15 -5.79 -16.65
N HIS A 118 -25.13 -7.09 -16.32
CA HIS A 118 -24.92 -8.11 -17.35
C HIS A 118 -25.62 -9.41 -16.99
N THR A 119 -26.76 -9.64 -17.65
CA THR A 119 -27.43 -10.93 -17.68
C THR A 119 -26.55 -11.96 -18.36
N LEU A 120 -26.46 -13.12 -17.73
CA LEU A 120 -25.76 -14.32 -18.15
C LEU A 120 -25.87 -14.61 -19.65
N SER A 121 -24.73 -14.72 -20.33
CA SER A 121 -24.56 -15.66 -21.44
C SER A 121 -23.11 -16.16 -21.46
N ASP A 122 -22.97 -17.47 -21.70
CA ASP A 122 -21.74 -18.25 -21.68
C ASP A 122 -20.61 -17.70 -22.56
N GLY A 123 -19.36 -17.91 -22.12
CA GLY A 123 -18.19 -17.77 -22.98
C GLY A 123 -16.92 -17.35 -22.24
N ALA A 124 -16.08 -18.32 -21.90
CA ALA A 124 -14.72 -18.06 -21.47
C ALA A 124 -13.93 -17.37 -22.60
N ALA A 125 -13.55 -16.11 -22.40
CA ALA A 125 -12.56 -15.43 -23.22
C ALA A 125 -11.29 -15.19 -22.41
N ALA A 126 -10.19 -15.79 -22.86
CA ALA A 126 -8.87 -15.62 -22.30
C ALA A 126 -8.41 -14.16 -22.45
N LEU A 127 -7.98 -13.56 -21.34
CA LEU A 127 -7.34 -12.25 -21.30
C LEU A 127 -6.13 -12.21 -22.23
N THR A 128 -5.97 -11.12 -22.98
CA THR A 128 -4.82 -10.94 -23.87
C THR A 128 -3.52 -10.77 -23.06
N PRO A 129 -2.35 -11.14 -23.63
CA PRO A 129 -1.06 -11.04 -22.93
C PRO A 129 -0.73 -9.62 -22.42
N GLU A 130 -1.28 -8.60 -23.08
CA GLU A 130 -1.09 -7.20 -22.73
C GLU A 130 -1.87 -6.81 -21.47
N GLN A 131 -3.12 -7.26 -21.35
CA GLN A 131 -3.94 -7.09 -20.14
C GLN A 131 -3.36 -7.86 -18.95
N ALA A 132 -2.80 -9.05 -19.19
CA ALA A 132 -2.10 -9.83 -18.16
C ALA A 132 -0.77 -9.18 -17.73
N ARG A 133 -0.08 -8.48 -18.63
CA ARG A 133 1.16 -7.76 -18.34
C ARG A 133 0.90 -6.44 -17.61
N ALA A 134 -0.16 -5.71 -17.97
CA ALA A 134 -0.62 -4.52 -17.27
C ALA A 134 -1.04 -4.84 -15.81
N ALA A 135 -1.79 -5.93 -15.61
CA ALA A 135 -2.17 -6.40 -14.28
C ALA A 135 -0.96 -6.86 -13.42
N ARG A 136 0.12 -7.34 -14.05
CA ARG A 136 1.37 -7.69 -13.37
C ARG A 136 2.22 -6.46 -13.01
N LEU A 137 2.24 -5.43 -13.84
CA LEU A 137 2.94 -4.16 -13.54
C LEU A 137 2.25 -3.40 -12.40
N ALA A 138 0.91 -3.37 -12.39
CA ALA A 138 0.13 -2.73 -11.31
C ALA A 138 0.38 -3.38 -9.94
N LYS A 139 0.75 -4.67 -9.91
CA LYS A 139 1.04 -5.43 -8.70
C LYS A 139 2.46 -5.23 -8.15
N LEU A 140 3.34 -4.52 -8.88
CA LEU A 140 4.75 -4.34 -8.52
C LEU A 140 5.11 -2.93 -8.00
N GLY A 141 4.13 -2.05 -7.78
CA GLY A 141 4.32 -0.87 -6.91
C GLY A 141 5.45 0.07 -7.30
N ALA A 142 5.65 0.33 -8.61
CA ALA A 142 6.48 1.42 -9.10
C ALA A 142 5.59 2.48 -9.76
N PRO A 143 5.76 3.79 -9.47
CA PRO A 143 4.93 4.83 -10.04
C PRO A 143 5.35 5.09 -11.49
N ALA A 144 4.38 5.13 -12.40
CA ALA A 144 4.56 5.57 -13.79
C ALA A 144 3.57 6.72 -14.09
N PRO A 145 3.93 7.61 -15.04
CA PRO A 145 3.76 9.06 -14.92
C PRO A 145 2.36 9.56 -15.31
N ALA A 146 1.99 10.72 -14.76
CA ALA A 146 0.75 11.42 -15.05
C ALA A 146 0.74 12.04 -16.47
N PRO A 147 -0.36 11.90 -17.24
CA PRO A 147 -0.65 12.72 -18.41
C PRO A 147 -1.62 13.89 -18.06
N PRO A 148 -1.77 14.89 -18.97
CA PRO A 148 -1.89 16.30 -18.61
C PRO A 148 -3.35 16.82 -18.46
N ALA A 149 -3.42 18.03 -17.88
CA ALA A 149 -4.61 18.77 -17.50
C ALA A 149 -5.44 19.33 -18.69
N ALA A 150 -6.74 19.51 -18.42
CA ALA A 150 -7.66 20.42 -19.12
C ALA A 150 -8.73 20.95 -18.12
N GLU A 151 -9.26 22.13 -18.43
CA GLU A 151 -9.69 23.25 -17.58
C GLU A 151 -11.15 23.27 -17.02
N LYS A 152 -11.31 23.88 -15.81
CA LYS A 152 -12.28 24.88 -15.24
C LYS A 152 -13.83 24.82 -15.52
N PRO A 153 -14.74 25.41 -14.67
CA PRO A 153 -14.66 26.77 -14.06
C PRO A 153 -15.26 27.07 -12.64
N ALA A 154 -14.81 28.22 -12.08
CA ALA A 154 -15.43 29.31 -11.24
C ALA A 154 -16.55 29.00 -10.20
N ALA A 155 -16.77 29.66 -9.03
CA ALA A 155 -16.27 30.77 -8.19
C ALA A 155 -16.85 30.50 -6.75
N ALA A 156 -16.49 31.07 -5.59
CA ALA A 156 -16.52 32.48 -5.15
C ALA A 156 -16.03 32.65 -3.68
N VAL A 157 -15.27 33.73 -3.45
CA VAL A 157 -15.23 34.73 -2.34
C VAL A 157 -15.54 34.34 -0.87
N GLU A 158 -14.57 34.51 0.04
CA GLU A 158 -14.56 35.49 1.17
C GLU A 158 -13.27 35.41 2.03
N GLU A 159 -12.84 36.55 2.57
CA GLU A 159 -11.57 36.83 3.27
C GLU A 159 -11.85 37.30 4.75
N PRO A 160 -10.88 37.70 5.60
CA PRO A 160 -10.32 37.02 6.77
C PRO A 160 -10.74 37.64 8.15
N PRO A 161 -10.12 37.33 9.33
CA PRO A 161 -8.88 38.05 9.74
C PRO A 161 -7.91 37.40 10.79
N ALA A 162 -6.64 37.87 10.70
CA ALA A 162 -5.74 38.40 11.76
C ALA A 162 -4.95 37.52 12.79
N LYS A 163 -3.60 37.59 12.61
CA LYS A 163 -2.47 38.02 13.51
C LYS A 163 -2.16 37.33 14.87
N LYS A 164 -0.87 36.96 15.02
CA LYS A 164 0.16 37.43 16.01
C LYS A 164 1.44 36.57 15.83
N GLU A 165 2.56 37.11 15.34
CA GLU A 165 3.68 37.75 16.06
C GLU A 165 4.40 36.84 17.08
N GLU A 166 5.68 36.52 16.82
CA GLU A 166 6.81 36.66 17.76
C GLU A 166 8.18 36.40 17.07
N ASP A 167 8.95 37.49 16.98
CA ASP A 167 10.40 37.71 17.09
C ASP A 167 11.46 36.81 16.42
N VAL A 168 12.24 37.46 15.53
CA VAL A 168 13.57 37.06 15.05
C VAL A 168 14.58 38.06 15.60
N GLU A 169 15.58 37.55 16.33
CA GLU A 169 16.72 38.31 16.85
C GLU A 169 17.76 38.55 15.74
N MET A 170 18.11 39.84 15.54
CA MET A 170 19.14 40.32 14.61
C MET A 170 20.56 39.99 15.09
N LYS A 171 21.47 39.73 14.14
CA LYS A 171 22.90 40.06 14.27
C LYS A 171 23.44 40.65 12.97
N ASP A 172 23.91 41.89 13.09
CA ASP A 172 24.61 42.68 12.08
C ASP A 172 26.02 42.16 11.76
N ALA A 173 26.46 42.37 10.53
CA ALA A 173 27.87 42.62 10.23
C ALA A 173 28.00 43.54 9.00
N ALA A 174 28.80 44.59 9.21
CA ALA A 174 29.01 45.79 8.41
C ALA A 174 29.81 45.64 7.09
N GLY A 175 29.67 46.71 6.28
CA GLY A 175 30.72 47.26 5.39
C GLY A 175 30.49 46.99 3.90
N ASN A 176 30.72 47.90 2.95
CA ASN A 176 31.14 49.31 2.97
C ASN A 176 30.87 49.91 1.55
N ASP A 177 30.81 51.24 1.49
CA ASP A 177 30.82 52.19 0.36
C ASP A 177 31.09 51.72 -1.09
N GLU A 178 30.38 52.31 -2.07
CA GLU A 178 30.93 53.43 -2.88
C GLU A 178 29.94 53.96 -3.95
N ALA A 179 30.17 55.23 -4.29
CA ALA A 179 29.32 56.18 -5.01
C ALA A 179 29.37 56.09 -6.56
N ALA A 180 28.34 56.66 -7.21
CA ALA A 180 28.39 57.57 -8.40
C ALA A 180 26.97 57.65 -9.01
N LYS A 181 26.20 58.75 -8.90
CA LYS A 181 26.23 60.07 -9.55
C LYS A 181 25.94 60.09 -11.06
N ASP A 182 25.01 61.01 -11.39
CA ASP A 182 24.71 61.67 -12.68
C ASP A 182 23.92 60.81 -13.72
N GLY A 183 22.90 61.31 -14.42
CA GLY A 183 22.39 62.67 -14.52
C GLY A 183 21.11 62.74 -15.34
N ASP A 184 20.48 63.91 -15.24
CA ASP A 184 19.32 64.45 -15.95
C ASP A 184 19.31 64.20 -17.46
N GLY A 185 18.10 64.01 -17.99
CA GLY A 185 17.82 63.86 -19.42
C GLY A 185 16.36 64.11 -19.72
N ASP A 186 15.92 65.35 -19.48
CA ASP A 186 14.63 65.90 -19.90
C ASP A 186 14.55 65.88 -21.45
N ALA A 187 13.67 65.06 -22.02
CA ALA A 187 13.41 64.99 -23.45
C ALA A 187 11.90 65.11 -23.71
N LYS A 188 11.47 66.38 -23.78
CA LYS A 188 10.41 66.95 -24.61
C LYS A 188 9.71 65.94 -25.55
N MET A 189 8.44 65.61 -25.26
CA MET A 189 7.55 64.94 -26.21
C MET A 189 7.17 65.91 -27.33
N GLU A 190 7.49 65.57 -28.57
CA GLU A 190 6.90 66.20 -29.75
C GLU A 190 5.67 65.37 -30.15
N ASP A 191 4.51 66.02 -30.18
CA ASP A 191 3.26 65.46 -30.68
C ASP A 191 3.40 65.10 -32.16
N ALA A 192 3.60 63.81 -32.45
CA ALA A 192 3.57 63.29 -33.80
C ALA A 192 2.12 63.10 -34.24
N GLU A 193 1.71 63.78 -35.32
CA GLU A 193 0.42 63.57 -35.96
C GLU A 193 0.25 62.10 -36.39
N PRO A 194 -0.95 61.50 -36.23
CA PRO A 194 -1.14 60.07 -36.50
C PRO A 194 -0.99 59.77 -38.00
N GLU A 195 0.00 58.95 -38.35
CA GLU A 195 0.13 58.38 -39.69
C GLU A 195 -1.08 57.47 -39.98
N MET A 196 -1.88 57.84 -40.99
CA MET A 196 -2.93 56.98 -41.53
C MET A 196 -2.30 55.85 -42.35
N VAL A 197 -2.57 54.60 -41.97
CA VAL A 197 -2.02 53.42 -42.65
C VAL A 197 -3.10 52.78 -43.52
N ASP A 198 -2.74 52.41 -44.73
CA ASP A 198 -3.61 51.65 -45.64
C ASP A 198 -3.69 50.18 -45.19
N PRO A 199 -4.87 49.71 -44.72
CA PRO A 199 -5.04 48.35 -44.21
C PRO A 199 -4.91 47.27 -45.29
N THR A 200 -4.84 47.64 -46.57
CA THR A 200 -4.66 46.69 -47.67
C THR A 200 -3.21 46.20 -47.83
N LEU A 201 -2.23 46.86 -47.20
CA LEU A 201 -0.81 46.49 -47.30
C LEU A 201 -0.46 45.17 -46.59
N ASP A 202 -1.24 44.79 -45.59
CA ASP A 202 -1.03 43.54 -44.82
C ASP A 202 -1.70 42.32 -45.47
N LEU A 203 -2.33 42.48 -46.63
CA LEU A 203 -2.97 41.39 -47.36
C LEU A 203 -1.94 40.63 -48.21
N GLU A 204 -1.94 39.31 -48.08
CA GLU A 204 -1.13 38.39 -48.89
C GLU A 204 -1.47 38.56 -50.39
N PRO A 205 -0.53 39.03 -51.24
CA PRO A 205 -0.80 39.28 -52.66
C PRO A 205 -1.18 38.02 -53.43
N SER A 206 -0.73 36.86 -52.95
CA SER A 206 -1.04 35.54 -53.51
C SER A 206 -2.55 35.25 -53.45
N ILE A 207 -3.16 35.46 -52.29
CA ILE A 207 -4.59 35.19 -52.02
C ILE A 207 -5.48 36.19 -52.76
N VAL A 208 -5.09 37.47 -52.77
CA VAL A 208 -5.79 38.52 -53.52
C VAL A 208 -5.80 38.20 -55.01
N LYS A 209 -4.66 37.72 -55.54
CA LYS A 209 -4.54 37.29 -56.94
C LYS A 209 -5.42 36.08 -57.26
N THR A 210 -5.51 35.08 -56.39
CA THR A 210 -6.42 33.93 -56.59
C THR A 210 -7.88 34.38 -56.70
N LEU A 211 -8.33 35.28 -55.83
CA LEU A 211 -9.69 35.80 -55.86
C LEU A 211 -9.97 36.66 -57.11
N THR A 212 -8.96 37.38 -57.62
CA THR A 212 -9.12 38.27 -58.77
C THR A 212 -8.99 37.53 -60.10
N ASP A 213 -7.95 36.72 -60.28
CA ASP A 213 -7.62 36.06 -61.54
C ASP A 213 -8.40 34.75 -61.76
N ASP A 214 -8.53 33.91 -60.72
CA ASP A 214 -9.15 32.59 -60.86
C ASP A 214 -10.68 32.64 -60.66
N MET A 215 -11.15 33.53 -59.77
CA MET A 215 -12.58 33.65 -59.42
C MET A 215 -13.27 34.90 -60.01
N GLY A 216 -12.49 35.83 -60.59
CA GLY A 216 -13.04 36.98 -61.31
C GLY A 216 -13.66 38.07 -60.43
N PHE A 217 -13.34 38.12 -59.14
CA PHE A 217 -13.80 39.21 -58.28
C PHE A 217 -13.02 40.51 -58.54
N PRO A 218 -13.68 41.68 -58.55
CA PRO A 218 -12.98 42.97 -58.57
C PRO A 218 -12.03 43.11 -57.37
N LEU A 219 -10.89 43.78 -57.57
CA LEU A 219 -9.83 43.92 -56.56
C LEU A 219 -10.34 44.46 -55.21
N ILE A 220 -11.22 45.46 -55.24
CA ILE A 220 -11.79 46.07 -54.03
C ILE A 220 -12.66 45.06 -53.27
N ARG A 221 -13.46 44.26 -53.99
CA ARG A 221 -14.28 43.20 -53.39
C ARG A 221 -13.41 42.10 -52.78
N ALA A 222 -12.38 41.65 -53.50
CA ALA A 222 -11.45 40.65 -52.99
C ALA A 222 -10.72 41.13 -51.71
N GLN A 223 -10.26 42.39 -51.69
CA GLN A 223 -9.62 42.98 -50.52
C GLN A 223 -10.59 43.17 -49.35
N LYS A 224 -11.82 43.63 -49.60
CA LYS A 224 -12.85 43.84 -48.58
C LYS A 224 -13.34 42.52 -47.96
N GLY A 225 -13.52 41.48 -48.78
CA GLY A 225 -13.83 40.14 -48.30
C GLY A 225 -12.74 39.54 -47.43
N LEU A 226 -11.47 39.77 -47.75
CA LEU A 226 -10.35 39.31 -46.92
C LEU A 226 -10.16 40.11 -45.62
N LEU A 227 -10.55 41.38 -45.60
CA LEU A 227 -10.46 42.23 -44.41
C LEU A 227 -11.63 42.00 -43.44
N ASN A 228 -12.83 41.72 -43.95
CA ASN A 228 -14.04 41.57 -43.14
C ASN A 228 -14.41 40.11 -42.86
N GLY A 229 -13.82 39.15 -43.58
CA GLY A 229 -13.98 37.72 -43.29
C GLY A 229 -13.34 37.35 -41.96
N ASN A 230 -13.92 36.37 -41.26
CA ASN A 230 -13.43 35.88 -39.96
C ASN A 230 -11.98 35.36 -40.00
N ALA A 231 -11.48 35.02 -41.20
CA ALA A 231 -10.10 34.63 -41.45
C ALA A 231 -9.62 35.22 -42.79
N ARG A 232 -8.33 35.55 -42.90
CA ARG A 232 -7.68 36.04 -44.13
C ARG A 232 -7.43 34.90 -45.14
N THR A 233 -8.46 34.09 -45.41
CA THR A 233 -8.42 32.93 -46.32
C THR A 233 -9.42 33.12 -47.47
N VAL A 234 -9.22 32.40 -48.57
CA VAL A 234 -10.06 32.46 -49.77
C VAL A 234 -11.53 32.15 -49.45
N ASP A 235 -11.78 31.06 -48.71
CA ASP A 235 -13.14 30.59 -48.42
C ASP A 235 -13.94 31.58 -47.58
N ALA A 236 -13.32 32.17 -46.56
CA ALA A 236 -13.96 33.17 -45.70
C ALA A 236 -14.27 34.47 -46.47
N ALA A 237 -13.41 34.85 -47.42
CA ALA A 237 -13.67 35.99 -48.29
C ALA A 237 -14.84 35.72 -49.24
N ILE A 238 -14.98 34.51 -49.79
CA ILE A 238 -16.10 34.12 -50.65
C ILE A 238 -17.41 34.11 -49.88
N GLU A 239 -17.42 33.55 -48.67
CA GLU A 239 -18.59 33.50 -47.80
C GLU A 239 -19.10 34.92 -47.50
N TRP A 240 -18.22 35.81 -47.05
CA TRP A 240 -18.55 37.20 -46.80
C TRP A 240 -19.03 37.92 -48.07
N LEU A 241 -18.34 37.74 -49.19
CA LEU A 241 -18.72 38.34 -50.47
C LEU A 241 -20.08 37.86 -50.94
N THR A 242 -20.45 36.60 -50.70
CA THR A 242 -21.75 36.02 -51.08
C THR A 242 -22.89 36.60 -50.25
N GLU A 243 -22.66 36.89 -48.97
CA GLU A 243 -23.65 37.50 -48.10
C GLU A 243 -23.89 38.98 -48.39
N HIS A 244 -22.89 39.68 -48.94
CA HIS A 244 -22.91 41.13 -49.15
C HIS A 244 -22.99 41.53 -50.65
N GLN A 245 -23.35 40.61 -51.56
CA GLN A 245 -23.39 40.87 -53.01
C GLN A 245 -24.36 42.00 -53.42
N ASP A 246 -25.43 42.19 -52.65
CA ASP A 246 -26.49 43.18 -52.93
C ASP A 246 -26.26 44.53 -52.23
N ASP A 247 -25.16 44.68 -51.48
CA ASP A 247 -24.87 45.90 -50.75
C ASP A 247 -24.39 47.01 -51.70
N ALA A 248 -25.11 48.14 -51.70
CA ALA A 248 -24.80 49.28 -52.57
C ALA A 248 -23.40 49.89 -52.35
N ASN A 249 -22.78 49.61 -51.19
CA ASN A 249 -21.46 50.11 -50.79
C ASN A 249 -20.35 49.05 -50.92
N ILE A 250 -20.61 47.88 -51.52
CA ILE A 250 -19.60 46.81 -51.64
C ILE A 250 -18.39 47.24 -52.50
N ASP A 251 -18.62 48.12 -53.48
CA ASP A 251 -17.59 48.64 -54.40
C ASP A 251 -16.95 49.95 -53.94
N ASP A 252 -17.33 50.47 -52.77
CA ASP A 252 -16.76 51.70 -52.23
C ASP A 252 -15.29 51.51 -51.81
N PRO A 253 -14.42 52.51 -52.04
CA PRO A 253 -13.02 52.49 -51.59
C PRO A 253 -12.90 52.20 -50.08
N ILE A 254 -11.93 51.37 -49.70
CA ILE A 254 -11.68 51.01 -48.30
C ILE A 254 -11.17 52.26 -47.56
N PRO A 255 -11.82 52.69 -46.46
CA PRO A 255 -11.39 53.85 -45.71
C PRO A 255 -10.06 53.58 -44.99
N LEU A 256 -9.21 54.60 -44.91
CA LEU A 256 -7.96 54.57 -44.13
C LEU A 256 -8.29 54.49 -42.64
N ALA A 257 -7.64 53.57 -41.91
CA ALA A 257 -7.89 53.36 -40.49
C ALA A 257 -6.88 54.14 -39.62
N PRO A 258 -7.31 54.80 -38.52
CA PRO A 258 -6.42 55.30 -37.48
C PRO A 258 -5.70 54.13 -36.79
N LYS A 259 -4.43 54.32 -36.45
CA LYS A 259 -3.54 53.33 -35.81
C LYS A 259 -3.86 53.17 -34.31
N ASP A 260 -5.12 53.00 -33.94
CA ASP A 260 -5.52 52.84 -32.54
C ASP A 260 -5.38 51.39 -32.08
N GLY A 261 -4.28 51.15 -31.35
CA GLY A 261 -4.01 49.92 -30.63
C GLY A 261 -2.56 49.86 -30.15
N VAL A 262 -2.18 50.69 -29.19
CA VAL A 262 -0.89 50.54 -28.49
C VAL A 262 -0.94 49.25 -27.69
N VAL A 263 -0.46 48.15 -28.26
CA VAL A 263 -0.25 46.88 -27.55
C VAL A 263 1.05 47.00 -26.75
N ALA A 264 0.96 46.88 -25.43
CA ALA A 264 2.12 46.89 -24.54
C ALA A 264 3.13 45.80 -24.95
N GLN A 265 4.40 46.18 -25.15
CA GLN A 265 5.44 45.27 -25.64
C GLN A 265 6.31 44.69 -24.52
N SER A 266 6.28 45.27 -23.30
CA SER A 266 7.04 44.79 -22.14
C SER A 266 6.40 45.25 -20.82
N TYR A 267 6.74 44.59 -19.71
CA TYR A 267 6.22 44.91 -18.38
C TYR A 267 7.36 45.28 -17.43
N LYS A 268 7.31 46.43 -16.79
CA LYS A 268 8.30 46.87 -15.80
C LYS A 268 7.74 46.63 -14.40
N CYS A 269 8.46 45.91 -13.56
CA CYS A 269 8.12 45.83 -12.14
C CYS A 269 8.57 47.11 -11.43
N ASN A 270 7.66 47.81 -10.74
CA ASN A 270 7.98 49.05 -10.04
C ASN A 270 8.77 48.83 -8.75
N GLU A 271 8.56 47.69 -8.10
CA GLU A 271 9.24 47.36 -6.83
C GLU A 271 10.73 47.04 -7.03
N CYS A 272 11.11 46.48 -8.19
CA CYS A 272 12.50 46.09 -8.44
C CYS A 272 13.11 46.66 -9.73
N GLY A 273 12.36 47.46 -10.48
CA GLY A 273 12.79 48.13 -11.70
C GLY A 273 13.09 47.22 -12.90
N LYS A 274 12.83 45.91 -12.80
CA LYS A 274 13.13 44.95 -13.88
C LYS A 274 12.10 45.01 -14.99
N ILE A 275 12.58 45.13 -16.22
CA ILE A 275 11.77 45.06 -17.43
C ILE A 275 11.69 43.61 -17.89
N LEU A 276 10.47 43.12 -18.04
CA LEU A 276 10.08 41.76 -18.36
C LEU A 276 9.49 41.75 -19.77
N SER A 277 10.00 40.87 -20.62
CA SER A 277 9.70 40.89 -22.05
C SER A 277 8.36 40.25 -22.45
N ASN A 278 7.72 39.48 -21.55
CA ASN A 278 6.50 38.74 -21.85
C ASN A 278 5.71 38.48 -20.56
N MET A 279 4.40 38.27 -20.66
CA MET A 279 3.48 37.99 -19.55
C MET A 279 3.93 36.79 -18.72
N ALA A 280 4.45 35.73 -19.38
CA ALA A 280 5.00 34.56 -18.69
C ALA A 280 6.21 34.88 -17.80
N ASN A 281 7.02 35.87 -18.16
CA ASN A 281 8.16 36.30 -17.35
C ASN A 281 7.71 37.19 -16.17
N LEU A 282 6.58 37.89 -16.31
CA LEU A 282 5.90 38.62 -15.23
C LEU A 282 5.36 37.67 -14.19
N GLU A 283 4.64 36.62 -14.60
CA GLU A 283 4.13 35.60 -13.67
C GLU A 283 5.27 34.87 -12.93
N LEU A 284 6.35 34.51 -13.62
CA LEU A 284 7.52 33.89 -12.99
C LEU A 284 8.25 34.84 -12.04
N HIS A 285 8.30 36.13 -12.36
CA HIS A 285 8.87 37.14 -11.47
C HIS A 285 8.00 37.28 -10.21
N ALA A 286 6.69 37.49 -10.39
CA ALA A 286 5.72 37.60 -9.31
C ALA A 286 5.76 36.38 -8.37
N ASN A 287 5.79 35.15 -8.90
CA ASN A 287 5.84 33.93 -8.10
C ASN A 287 7.18 33.73 -7.37
N LYS A 288 8.28 34.25 -7.92
CA LYS A 288 9.62 34.04 -7.36
C LYS A 288 10.02 35.12 -6.36
N THR A 289 9.61 36.36 -6.59
CA THR A 289 9.95 37.50 -5.72
C THR A 289 8.79 37.96 -4.86
N GLY A 290 7.55 37.57 -5.18
CA GLY A 290 6.34 38.02 -4.49
C GLY A 290 5.89 39.44 -4.86
N HIS A 291 6.53 40.08 -5.84
CA HIS A 291 6.19 41.44 -6.27
C HIS A 291 4.90 41.43 -7.09
N SER A 292 4.04 42.43 -6.87
CA SER A 292 2.71 42.49 -7.48
C SER A 292 2.48 43.76 -8.31
N ASP A 293 3.33 44.77 -8.18
CA ASP A 293 3.21 46.03 -8.92
C ASP A 293 3.99 46.04 -10.25
N PHE A 294 3.26 46.03 -11.36
CA PHE A 294 3.79 45.99 -12.72
C PHE A 294 3.14 47.05 -13.63
N GLU A 295 3.98 47.82 -14.32
CA GLU A 295 3.59 48.81 -15.33
C GLU A 295 3.84 48.27 -16.74
N GLU A 296 2.92 48.53 -17.66
CA GLU A 296 3.11 48.27 -19.08
C GLU A 296 4.02 49.35 -19.68
N SER A 297 5.17 48.92 -20.24
CA SER A 297 6.16 49.82 -20.83
C SER A 297 6.38 49.51 -22.32
N THR A 298 6.53 50.57 -23.13
CA THR A 298 6.76 50.49 -24.59
C THR A 298 8.21 50.22 -24.97
N THR A 299 9.09 49.97 -24.00
CA THR A 299 10.52 49.77 -24.23
C THR A 299 10.81 48.38 -24.79
N LEU A 300 11.27 48.31 -26.04
CA LEU A 300 11.74 47.07 -26.66
C LEU A 300 13.01 46.55 -25.95
N VAL A 301 12.90 45.43 -25.24
CA VAL A 301 14.06 44.75 -24.65
C VAL A 301 14.92 44.17 -25.78
N LYS A 302 16.11 44.76 -26.00
CA LYS A 302 17.04 44.28 -27.03
C LYS A 302 17.46 42.83 -26.72
N PRO A 303 17.27 41.87 -27.64
CA PRO A 303 17.65 40.48 -27.39
C PRO A 303 19.17 40.39 -27.22
N LEU A 304 19.61 39.67 -26.18
CA LEU A 304 21.04 39.48 -25.91
C LEU A 304 21.75 38.93 -27.15
N THR A 305 22.97 39.40 -27.38
CA THR A 305 23.84 38.90 -28.43
C THR A 305 24.09 37.40 -28.23
N PRO A 306 24.29 36.62 -29.31
CA PRO A 306 24.49 35.18 -29.21
C PRO A 306 25.67 34.82 -28.29
N GLU A 307 26.75 35.60 -28.30
CA GLU A 307 27.94 35.38 -27.46
C GLU A 307 27.67 35.59 -25.95
N GLU A 308 26.83 36.56 -25.58
CA GLU A 308 26.48 36.79 -24.17
C GLU A 308 25.54 35.72 -23.63
N LYS A 309 24.64 35.20 -24.48
CA LYS A 309 23.77 34.07 -24.12
C LYS A 309 24.60 32.82 -23.86
N GLU A 310 25.59 32.54 -24.69
CA GLU A 310 26.49 31.39 -24.51
C GLU A 310 27.29 31.48 -23.20
N LYS A 311 27.80 32.67 -22.85
CA LYS A 311 28.49 32.89 -21.57
C LYS A 311 27.58 32.66 -20.36
N LYS A 312 26.34 33.17 -20.39
CA LYS A 312 25.36 32.93 -19.31
C LYS A 312 24.94 31.46 -19.21
N ILE A 313 24.80 30.77 -20.35
CA ILE A 313 24.52 29.33 -20.36
C ILE A 313 25.71 28.55 -19.79
N ALA A 314 26.94 28.94 -20.08
CA ALA A 314 28.15 28.33 -19.52
C ALA A 314 28.23 28.55 -17.99
N GLU A 315 27.97 29.76 -17.52
CA GLU A 315 27.94 30.11 -16.09
C GLU A 315 26.87 29.31 -15.33
N ILE A 316 25.65 29.21 -15.88
CA ILE A 316 24.57 28.41 -15.30
C ILE A 316 24.94 26.91 -15.28
N LYS A 317 25.61 26.42 -16.32
CA LYS A 317 26.09 25.02 -16.35
C LYS A 317 27.14 24.75 -15.28
N GLU A 318 28.07 25.68 -15.03
CA GLU A 318 29.07 25.55 -13.96
C GLU A 318 28.40 25.60 -12.57
N LEU A 319 27.45 26.50 -12.35
CA LEU A 319 26.67 26.54 -11.10
C LEU A 319 25.87 25.24 -10.85
N LEU A 320 25.29 24.66 -11.91
CA LEU A 320 24.58 23.38 -11.82
C LEU A 320 25.52 22.21 -11.52
N LYS A 321 26.75 22.23 -12.05
CA LYS A 321 27.77 21.22 -11.72
C LYS A 321 28.19 21.32 -10.26
N LEU A 322 28.45 22.53 -9.77
CA LEU A 322 28.80 22.76 -8.36
C LEU A 322 27.68 22.29 -7.42
N LYS A 323 26.42 22.66 -7.68
CA LYS A 323 25.27 22.19 -6.89
C LYS A 323 25.01 20.68 -7.01
N ARG A 324 25.48 20.02 -8.07
CA ARG A 324 25.41 18.55 -8.18
C ARG A 324 26.50 17.89 -7.34
N ALA A 325 27.72 18.42 -7.38
CA ALA A 325 28.83 17.95 -6.54
C ALA A 325 28.51 18.10 -5.03
N GLU A 326 27.98 19.26 -4.63
CA GLU A 326 27.54 19.50 -3.24
C GLU A 326 26.48 18.50 -2.78
N ARG A 327 25.47 18.21 -3.62
CA ARG A 327 24.45 17.20 -3.31
C ARG A 327 25.02 15.79 -3.21
N GLU A 328 25.99 15.44 -4.06
CA GLU A 328 26.66 14.14 -4.01
C GLU A 328 27.49 13.97 -2.72
N GLU A 329 28.10 15.05 -2.22
CA GLU A 329 28.81 15.03 -0.93
C GLU A 329 27.85 14.87 0.25
N ILE A 330 26.70 15.55 0.23
CA ILE A 330 25.66 15.40 1.25
C ILE A 330 25.12 13.96 1.26
N GLU A 331 24.82 13.38 0.09
CA GLU A 331 24.34 12.00 -0.02
C GLU A 331 25.35 10.99 0.54
N LYS A 332 26.66 11.20 0.31
CA LYS A 332 27.72 10.39 0.90
C LYS A 332 27.76 10.48 2.42
N VAL A 333 27.56 11.68 2.98
CA VAL A 333 27.49 11.87 4.44
C VAL A 333 26.27 11.16 5.02
N ASP A 334 25.10 11.36 4.42
CA ASP A 334 23.85 10.73 4.83
C ASP A 334 23.92 9.20 4.77
N ASP A 335 24.57 8.64 3.75
CA ASP A 335 24.76 7.19 3.62
C ASP A 335 25.70 6.64 4.70
N VAL A 336 26.77 7.38 5.04
CA VAL A 336 27.66 7.02 6.15
C VAL A 336 26.93 7.09 7.49
N GLU A 337 26.06 8.08 7.70
CA GLU A 337 25.25 8.19 8.91
C GLU A 337 24.19 7.10 9.01
N ARG A 338 23.50 6.78 7.91
CA ARG A 338 22.54 5.67 7.84
C ARG A 338 23.22 4.34 8.16
N GLU A 339 24.41 4.11 7.64
CA GLU A 339 25.22 2.92 7.93
C GLU A 339 25.65 2.87 9.41
N LYS A 340 26.06 3.99 9.99
CA LYS A 340 26.37 4.09 11.44
C LYS A 340 25.13 3.80 12.29
N SER A 341 24.00 4.39 11.96
CA SER A 341 22.72 4.19 12.65
C SER A 341 22.26 2.73 12.59
N ARG A 342 22.39 2.08 11.41
CA ARG A 342 22.13 0.65 11.28
C ARG A 342 23.01 -0.20 12.21
N ARG A 343 24.30 0.15 12.34
CA ARG A 343 25.23 -0.58 13.22
C ARG A 343 24.94 -0.36 14.70
N THR A 344 24.57 0.86 15.10
CA THR A 344 24.20 1.16 16.50
C THR A 344 22.89 0.46 16.86
N MET A 345 21.86 0.58 16.02
CA MET A 345 20.58 -0.13 16.19
C MET A 345 20.78 -1.65 16.23
N GLY A 346 21.61 -2.21 15.35
CA GLY A 346 21.92 -3.65 15.37
C GLY A 346 22.60 -4.10 16.66
N LYS A 347 23.57 -3.32 17.17
CA LYS A 347 24.23 -3.60 18.46
C LYS A 347 23.27 -3.47 19.64
N GLU A 348 22.38 -2.48 19.61
CA GLU A 348 21.39 -2.26 20.65
C GLU A 348 20.35 -3.37 20.69
N MET A 349 19.80 -3.76 19.53
CA MET A 349 18.88 -4.90 19.40
C MET A 349 19.50 -6.21 19.89
N ALA A 350 20.79 -6.44 19.61
CA ALA A 350 21.51 -7.61 20.10
C ALA A 350 21.65 -7.58 21.64
N LYS A 351 21.99 -6.42 22.22
CA LYS A 351 22.08 -6.24 23.69
C LYS A 351 20.72 -6.46 24.36
N THR A 352 19.65 -5.89 23.81
CA THR A 352 18.28 -6.04 24.34
C THR A 352 17.83 -7.49 24.29
N ARG A 353 18.10 -8.19 23.19
CA ARG A 353 17.80 -9.62 23.06
C ARG A 353 18.56 -10.47 24.07
N GLU A 354 19.85 -10.20 24.28
CA GLU A 354 20.64 -10.91 25.29
C GLU A 354 20.12 -10.66 26.72
N GLN A 355 19.68 -9.43 27.02
CA GLN A 355 19.05 -9.09 28.29
C GLN A 355 17.73 -9.85 28.48
N MET A 356 16.85 -9.90 27.48
CA MET A 356 15.60 -10.65 27.55
C MET A 356 15.84 -12.15 27.72
N ASP A 357 16.76 -12.75 26.96
CA ASP A 357 17.11 -14.18 27.08
C ASP A 357 17.67 -14.49 28.48
N ARG A 358 18.47 -13.59 29.05
CA ARG A 358 19.02 -13.72 30.41
C ARG A 358 17.93 -13.66 31.48
N GLU A 359 16.97 -12.74 31.35
CA GLU A 359 15.82 -12.66 32.25
C GLU A 359 14.91 -13.88 32.13
N GLN A 360 14.66 -14.37 30.92
CA GLN A 360 13.86 -15.57 30.69
C GLN A 360 14.50 -16.79 31.34
N ARG A 361 15.81 -17.01 31.15
CA ARG A 361 16.54 -18.10 31.83
C ARG A 361 16.46 -18.00 33.35
N LYS A 362 16.47 -16.77 33.91
CA LYS A 362 16.29 -16.56 35.36
C LYS A 362 14.88 -16.92 35.81
N ARG A 363 13.83 -16.52 35.07
CA ARG A 363 12.44 -16.88 35.37
C ARG A 363 12.24 -18.39 35.31
N ASP A 364 12.72 -19.04 34.24
CA ASP A 364 12.61 -20.49 34.06
C ASP A 364 13.35 -21.25 35.16
N ALA A 365 14.54 -20.80 35.55
CA ALA A 365 15.28 -21.40 36.66
C ALA A 365 14.56 -21.22 38.00
N LEU A 366 13.94 -20.08 38.25
CA LEU A 366 13.14 -19.83 39.46
C LEU A 366 11.87 -20.69 39.47
N GLN A 367 11.18 -20.82 38.34
CA GLN A 367 10.01 -21.67 38.18
C GLN A 367 10.35 -23.14 38.43
N ARG A 368 11.42 -23.66 37.81
CA ARG A 368 11.91 -25.02 38.07
C ARG A 368 12.26 -25.25 39.53
N LYS A 369 12.80 -24.24 40.23
CA LYS A 369 13.06 -24.33 41.69
C LYS A 369 11.75 -24.40 42.48
N ARG A 370 10.75 -23.57 42.15
CA ARG A 370 9.42 -23.59 42.80
C ARG A 370 8.69 -24.90 42.56
N GLU A 371 8.71 -25.43 41.34
CA GLU A 371 8.11 -26.72 40.98
C GLU A 371 8.78 -27.87 41.72
N LYS A 372 10.13 -27.90 41.78
CA LYS A 372 10.88 -28.90 42.56
C LYS A 372 10.53 -28.84 44.04
N GLU A 373 10.40 -27.65 44.61
CA GLU A 373 10.03 -27.49 46.02
C GLU A 373 8.58 -27.89 46.30
N ALA A 374 7.65 -27.53 45.42
CA ALA A 374 6.25 -27.95 45.51
C ALA A 374 6.11 -29.47 45.39
N ALA A 375 6.80 -30.10 44.44
CA ALA A 375 6.85 -31.56 44.30
C ALA A 375 7.46 -32.22 45.53
N ARG A 376 8.47 -31.62 46.16
CA ARG A 376 9.04 -32.11 47.42
C ARG A 376 8.02 -32.05 48.55
N ARG A 377 7.31 -30.92 48.71
CA ARG A 377 6.26 -30.77 49.74
C ARG A 377 5.12 -31.76 49.53
N GLU A 378 4.69 -31.98 48.29
CA GLU A 378 3.62 -32.94 47.99
C GLU A 378 4.05 -34.38 48.31
N ARG A 379 5.29 -34.76 47.94
CA ARG A 379 5.85 -36.06 48.31
C ARG A 379 5.94 -36.25 49.82
N GLU A 380 6.29 -35.21 50.56
CA GLU A 380 6.33 -35.23 52.02
C GLU A 380 4.92 -35.37 52.62
N ARG A 381 3.93 -34.67 52.07
CA ARG A 381 2.52 -34.78 52.46
C ARG A 381 1.99 -36.21 52.28
N ILE A 382 2.20 -36.80 51.09
CA ILE A 382 1.80 -38.18 50.79
C ILE A 382 2.49 -39.16 51.73
N ARG A 383 3.79 -38.95 52.01
CA ARG A 383 4.54 -39.79 52.94
C ARG A 383 3.96 -39.74 54.36
N ALA A 384 3.61 -38.55 54.84
CA ALA A 384 3.00 -38.37 56.16
C ALA A 384 1.59 -38.99 56.25
N GLU A 385 0.81 -38.92 55.16
CA GLU A 385 -0.51 -39.57 55.07
C GLU A 385 -0.41 -41.10 55.11
N LEU A 386 0.55 -41.67 54.37
CA LEU A 386 0.86 -43.11 54.42
C LEU A 386 1.39 -43.55 55.80
N GLU A 387 2.15 -42.72 56.49
CA GLU A 387 2.64 -43.01 57.85
C GLU A 387 1.47 -43.04 58.85
N LYS A 388 0.53 -42.11 58.74
CA LYS A 388 -0.70 -42.10 59.55
C LYS A 388 -1.56 -43.34 59.29
N ASP A 389 -1.80 -43.70 58.03
CA ASP A 389 -2.54 -44.92 57.65
C ASP A 389 -1.84 -46.18 58.19
N LYS A 390 -0.50 -46.26 58.10
CA LYS A 390 0.28 -47.37 58.68
C LYS A 390 0.13 -47.45 60.21
N LEU A 391 0.15 -46.31 60.91
CA LEU A 391 -0.04 -46.27 62.36
C LEU A 391 -1.45 -46.70 62.76
N GLU A 392 -2.48 -46.27 62.02
CA GLU A 392 -3.87 -46.67 62.23
C GLU A 392 -4.07 -48.18 62.01
N ARG A 393 -3.48 -48.75 60.95
CA ARG A 393 -3.50 -50.20 60.73
C ARG A 393 -2.78 -50.97 61.83
N LYS A 394 -1.66 -50.44 62.34
CA LYS A 394 -0.93 -51.04 63.46
C LYS A 394 -1.75 -51.02 64.74
N ALA A 395 -2.48 -49.93 65.00
CA ALA A 395 -3.39 -49.80 66.15
C ALA A 395 -4.59 -50.77 66.04
N ASN A 396 -5.16 -50.92 64.84
CA ASN A 396 -6.32 -51.78 64.59
C ASN A 396 -5.98 -53.24 64.20
N LYS A 397 -4.79 -53.74 64.56
CA LYS A 397 -4.34 -55.12 64.29
C LYS A 397 -4.53 -55.56 62.82
N GLY A 398 -4.33 -54.65 61.87
CA GLY A 398 -4.39 -54.92 60.43
C GLY A 398 -5.75 -54.77 59.74
N LYS A 399 -6.79 -54.28 60.44
CA LYS A 399 -8.12 -54.02 59.82
C LYS A 399 -8.40 -52.50 59.76
N LEU A 400 -8.69 -51.98 58.56
CA LEU A 400 -9.07 -50.58 58.36
C LEU A 400 -10.55 -50.39 58.71
N SER A 401 -10.92 -49.30 59.40
CA SER A 401 -12.26 -49.13 59.98
C SER A 401 -13.24 -48.27 59.18
N SER A 402 -13.07 -48.08 57.87
CA SER A 402 -14.01 -47.26 57.07
C SER A 402 -14.60 -47.97 55.85
N ARG A 403 -15.86 -47.63 55.58
CA ARG A 403 -16.71 -48.05 54.46
C ARG A 403 -16.31 -47.30 53.18
N LEU A 404 -15.12 -47.56 52.67
CA LEU A 404 -14.80 -47.41 51.26
C LEU A 404 -14.20 -48.74 50.81
N GLY A 405 -15.05 -49.54 50.17
CA GLY A 405 -14.57 -50.59 49.29
C GLY A 405 -13.74 -49.97 48.17
N VAL A 406 -12.85 -50.80 47.62
CA VAL A 406 -12.23 -50.69 46.29
C VAL A 406 -12.70 -49.50 45.44
N ASP A 407 -11.74 -48.68 45.00
CA ASP A 407 -11.82 -47.47 44.16
C ASP A 407 -11.86 -46.13 44.92
N GLY A 408 -10.73 -45.40 44.88
CA GLY A 408 -10.64 -44.07 45.48
C GLY A 408 -9.26 -43.41 45.54
N TYR A 409 -8.19 -44.09 45.12
CA TYR A 409 -6.96 -43.44 44.67
C TYR A 409 -6.59 -44.05 43.32
N ASN A 410 -7.19 -43.54 42.26
CA ASN A 410 -6.64 -43.71 40.92
C ASN A 410 -5.62 -42.57 40.74
N PRO A 411 -4.31 -42.81 40.88
CA PRO A 411 -3.36 -41.81 40.42
C PRO A 411 -3.55 -41.73 38.91
N ASP A 412 -4.17 -40.65 38.45
CA ASP A 412 -4.31 -40.39 37.02
C ASP A 412 -2.92 -40.56 36.38
N GLY A 413 -2.88 -41.38 35.33
CA GLY A 413 -1.70 -42.07 34.83
C GLY A 413 -0.45 -41.21 34.75
N ILE A 414 0.45 -41.39 35.71
CA ILE A 414 1.87 -41.28 35.45
C ILE A 414 2.30 -42.66 34.97
N GLN A 415 2.27 -42.86 33.65
CA GLN A 415 3.12 -43.88 33.03
C GLN A 415 4.56 -43.47 33.35
N TYR A 416 5.13 -44.08 34.40
CA TYR A 416 6.57 -44.16 34.51
C TYR A 416 7.01 -45.07 33.37
N ASP A 417 7.52 -44.47 32.30
CA ASP A 417 8.36 -45.19 31.34
C ASP A 417 9.54 -45.76 32.16
N LYS A 418 9.45 -47.05 32.42
CA LYS A 418 10.50 -47.84 33.05
C LYS A 418 11.55 -48.13 31.99
N GLU A 419 12.32 -47.11 31.63
CA GLU A 419 13.60 -47.27 30.94
C GLU A 419 14.69 -46.49 31.67
N ALA A 420 15.64 -47.27 32.20
CA ALA A 420 17.01 -46.92 32.60
C ALA A 420 17.22 -46.00 33.82
N ASP A 421 17.53 -46.61 34.96
CA ASP A 421 18.75 -46.24 35.69
C ASP A 421 19.32 -47.46 36.42
N GLU A 422 19.91 -48.37 35.63
CA GLU A 422 20.95 -49.28 36.10
C GLU A 422 22.13 -49.12 35.13
N GLN A 423 23.19 -48.42 35.57
CA GLN A 423 24.56 -48.95 35.62
C GLN A 423 25.56 -47.82 35.92
N GLU A 424 26.14 -47.84 37.13
CA GLU A 424 27.60 -47.66 37.22
C GLU A 424 28.22 -49.03 36.94
N GLY A 425 28.98 -49.12 35.85
CA GLY A 425 29.64 -50.34 35.41
C GLY A 425 30.32 -50.14 34.06
N ASP A 426 31.62 -49.90 34.12
CA ASP A 426 32.56 -49.73 33.01
C ASP A 426 32.55 -50.96 32.05
N ALA A 427 32.13 -50.78 30.79
CA ALA A 427 32.54 -51.58 29.63
C ALA A 427 31.87 -51.11 28.31
N ALA A 428 32.71 -50.77 27.33
CA ALA A 428 32.50 -50.72 25.87
C ALA A 428 31.05 -50.58 25.34
N ALA A 429 30.74 -49.38 24.84
CA ALA A 429 29.47 -49.02 24.20
C ALA A 429 29.05 -49.98 23.05
N PRO A 430 27.89 -50.66 23.16
CA PRO A 430 27.26 -51.28 22.00
C PRO A 430 26.39 -50.24 21.29
N GLN A 431 26.73 -49.96 20.03
CA GLN A 431 25.94 -49.12 19.14
C GLN A 431 24.50 -49.66 19.05
N LYS A 432 23.50 -48.86 19.46
CA LYS A 432 22.09 -49.16 19.23
C LYS A 432 21.84 -49.27 17.72
N LYS A 433 21.54 -50.48 17.25
CA LYS A 433 21.07 -50.77 15.89
C LYS A 433 19.75 -50.03 15.63
N LYS A 434 19.71 -49.21 14.58
CA LYS A 434 18.49 -48.62 14.02
C LYS A 434 17.61 -49.75 13.50
N SER A 435 16.43 -49.98 14.09
CA SER A 435 15.44 -50.91 13.55
C SER A 435 14.51 -50.21 12.56
N ALA A 436 14.34 -50.85 11.41
CA ALA A 436 13.46 -50.45 10.31
C ALA A 436 12.00 -50.90 10.55
N GLY A 437 11.03 -50.10 10.05
CA GLY A 437 9.62 -50.44 9.80
C GLY A 437 8.65 -50.43 11.00
N PRO A 438 7.70 -49.47 11.07
CA PRO A 438 6.35 -49.76 10.56
C PRO A 438 5.72 -48.51 9.92
N SER A 439 5.82 -48.38 8.60
CA SER A 439 5.58 -47.08 7.95
C SER A 439 4.29 -46.99 7.12
N ALA A 440 3.76 -48.11 6.58
CA ALA A 440 2.57 -48.10 5.73
C ALA A 440 1.25 -47.82 6.49
N ALA A 441 1.07 -48.38 7.69
CA ALA A 441 -0.18 -48.27 8.45
C ALA A 441 -0.48 -46.85 8.97
N LYS A 442 0.54 -45.99 9.07
CA LYS A 442 0.40 -44.62 9.60
C LYS A 442 0.09 -43.58 8.51
N ILE A 443 0.18 -43.96 7.24
CA ILE A 443 -0.07 -43.08 6.08
C ILE A 443 -1.50 -42.52 6.15
N ASP A 444 -2.49 -43.39 6.40
CA ASP A 444 -3.91 -42.99 6.47
C ASP A 444 -4.19 -42.06 7.65
N GLU A 445 -3.52 -42.27 8.78
CA GLU A 445 -3.64 -41.39 9.94
C GLU A 445 -3.09 -39.99 9.64
N TYR A 446 -1.92 -39.91 8.98
CA TYR A 446 -1.33 -38.63 8.60
C TYR A 446 -2.13 -37.91 7.52
N ILE A 447 -2.68 -38.63 6.55
CA ILE A 447 -3.58 -38.05 5.55
C ILE A 447 -4.83 -37.49 6.21
N LYS A 448 -5.45 -38.23 7.15
CA LYS A 448 -6.59 -37.73 7.94
C LYS A 448 -6.24 -36.45 8.70
N LYS A 449 -5.07 -36.40 9.35
CA LYS A 449 -4.56 -35.22 10.05
C LYS A 449 -4.32 -34.02 9.13
N VAL A 450 -3.84 -34.23 7.90
CA VAL A 450 -3.69 -33.13 6.94
C VAL A 450 -5.05 -32.70 6.37
N SER A 451 -5.98 -33.64 6.16
CA SER A 451 -7.32 -33.37 5.63
C SER A 451 -8.25 -32.66 6.62
N SER A 452 -7.96 -32.70 7.93
CA SER A 452 -8.74 -31.99 8.94
C SER A 452 -8.58 -30.46 8.83
N TYR A 453 -7.51 -29.98 8.20
CA TYR A 453 -7.25 -28.56 7.96
C TYR A 453 -8.12 -28.00 6.82
N ARG A 454 -9.44 -27.91 7.05
CA ARG A 454 -10.43 -27.44 6.06
C ARG A 454 -10.50 -25.92 5.87
N ALA A 455 -10.12 -25.14 6.87
CA ALA A 455 -10.14 -23.68 6.79
C ALA A 455 -9.24 -23.15 5.64
N GLY A 456 -9.78 -22.30 4.76
CA GLY A 456 -9.03 -21.64 3.68
C GLY A 456 -8.58 -22.53 2.51
N GLY A 457 -8.96 -23.81 2.50
CA GLY A 457 -8.55 -24.78 1.47
C GLY A 457 -7.04 -25.07 1.47
N ASP A 458 -6.33 -24.74 2.55
CA ASP A 458 -4.88 -24.90 2.61
C ASP A 458 -4.46 -26.36 2.83
N GLY A 459 -5.28 -27.16 3.53
CA GLY A 459 -5.12 -28.62 3.61
C GLY A 459 -5.15 -29.28 2.22
N LEU A 460 -6.10 -28.90 1.37
CA LEU A 460 -6.18 -29.38 -0.02
C LEU A 460 -4.94 -29.00 -0.85
N LYS A 461 -4.44 -27.78 -0.69
CA LYS A 461 -3.20 -27.33 -1.37
C LYS A 461 -1.99 -28.12 -0.89
N CYS A 462 -1.91 -28.43 0.40
CA CYS A 462 -0.87 -29.28 0.99
C CYS A 462 -0.93 -30.71 0.41
N LEU A 463 -2.11 -31.33 0.40
CA LEU A 463 -2.31 -32.68 -0.18
C LEU A 463 -1.94 -32.73 -1.66
N LYS A 464 -2.29 -31.71 -2.46
CA LYS A 464 -1.89 -31.61 -3.87
C LYS A 464 -0.37 -31.52 -4.05
N ILE A 465 0.33 -30.81 -3.17
CA ILE A 465 1.80 -30.70 -3.22
C ILE A 465 2.47 -32.03 -2.79
N LEU A 466 1.95 -32.68 -1.76
CA LEU A 466 2.41 -34.00 -1.33
C LEU A 466 2.22 -35.04 -2.45
N LYS A 467 1.08 -34.99 -3.15
CA LYS A 467 0.84 -35.80 -4.36
C LYS A 467 1.90 -35.54 -5.42
N ILE A 468 2.23 -34.28 -5.74
CA ILE A 468 3.26 -33.96 -6.75
C ILE A 468 4.60 -34.57 -6.37
N TYR A 469 5.04 -34.43 -5.12
CA TYR A 469 6.33 -34.99 -4.68
C TYR A 469 6.38 -36.51 -4.81
N ILE A 470 5.32 -37.21 -4.41
CA ILE A 470 5.28 -38.67 -4.49
C ILE A 470 5.08 -39.14 -5.94
N SER A 471 4.23 -38.46 -6.73
CA SER A 471 3.99 -38.81 -8.13
C SER A 471 5.27 -38.67 -8.96
N ASN A 472 6.04 -37.60 -8.77
CA ASN A 472 7.30 -37.41 -9.50
C ASN A 472 8.31 -38.55 -9.26
N VAL A 473 8.34 -39.11 -8.03
CA VAL A 473 9.18 -40.25 -7.68
C VAL A 473 8.66 -41.56 -8.31
N VAL A 474 7.34 -41.77 -8.29
CA VAL A 474 6.71 -42.96 -8.86
C VAL A 474 6.82 -42.98 -10.39
N ASP A 475 6.59 -41.83 -11.03
CA ASP A 475 6.52 -41.71 -12.48
C ASP A 475 7.94 -41.67 -13.10
N ASN A 476 8.95 -41.19 -12.36
CA ASN A 476 10.35 -41.09 -12.82
C ASN A 476 11.35 -41.64 -11.77
N PRO A 477 11.42 -42.98 -11.58
CA PRO A 477 12.25 -43.59 -10.53
C PRO A 477 13.77 -43.49 -10.79
N THR A 478 14.18 -43.26 -12.03
CA THR A 478 15.58 -43.15 -12.46
C THR A 478 16.19 -41.77 -12.20
N GLU A 479 15.38 -40.73 -12.00
CA GLU A 479 15.87 -39.36 -11.85
C GLU A 479 16.12 -39.00 -10.37
N GLU A 480 17.39 -38.82 -10.01
CA GLU A 480 17.82 -38.51 -8.63
C GLU A 480 17.27 -37.17 -8.10
N LYS A 481 17.00 -36.22 -8.99
CA LYS A 481 16.47 -34.90 -8.61
C LYS A 481 15.15 -34.99 -7.86
N PHE A 482 14.32 -36.00 -8.15
CA PHE A 482 13.01 -36.19 -7.51
C PHE A 482 13.10 -37.00 -6.21
N LYS A 483 14.23 -37.69 -5.97
CA LYS A 483 14.50 -38.40 -4.71
C LYS A 483 14.86 -37.44 -3.58
N SER A 484 15.14 -36.16 -3.89
CA SER A 484 15.45 -35.14 -2.90
C SER A 484 14.42 -34.00 -2.90
N ILE A 485 13.98 -33.58 -1.73
CA ILE A 485 13.07 -32.45 -1.53
C ILE A 485 13.79 -31.40 -0.68
N ASN A 486 14.00 -30.21 -1.25
CA ASN A 486 14.61 -29.09 -0.53
C ASN A 486 13.58 -28.45 0.42
N MET A 487 13.87 -28.46 1.73
CA MET A 487 12.98 -27.90 2.75
C MET A 487 12.97 -26.36 2.75
N GLU A 488 13.90 -25.73 2.06
CA GLU A 488 14.00 -24.27 1.97
C GLU A 488 13.12 -23.65 0.90
N ASN A 489 12.63 -24.47 -0.05
CA ASN A 489 11.75 -24.01 -1.11
C ASN A 489 10.50 -23.35 -0.52
N LYS A 490 10.11 -22.19 -1.08
CA LYS A 490 8.93 -21.42 -0.69
C LYS A 490 7.66 -22.28 -0.65
N ALA A 491 7.51 -23.22 -1.61
CA ALA A 491 6.37 -24.13 -1.63
C ALA A 491 6.33 -25.04 -0.40
N TYR A 492 7.47 -25.62 0.00
CA TYR A 492 7.56 -26.47 1.18
C TYR A 492 7.39 -25.68 2.48
N LYS A 493 8.11 -24.56 2.63
CA LYS A 493 8.04 -23.71 3.83
C LYS A 493 6.64 -23.16 4.11
N ALA A 494 5.93 -22.71 3.07
CA ALA A 494 4.62 -22.09 3.24
C ALA A 494 3.48 -23.10 3.32
N LYS A 495 3.55 -24.21 2.58
CA LYS A 495 2.39 -25.08 2.36
C LYS A 495 2.54 -26.51 2.89
N VAL A 496 3.73 -26.94 3.31
CA VAL A 496 3.95 -28.31 3.81
C VAL A 496 4.48 -28.29 5.25
N LYS A 497 5.45 -27.42 5.55
CA LYS A 497 6.05 -27.27 6.89
C LYS A 497 5.07 -26.90 8.01
N PRO A 498 4.06 -26.02 7.80
CA PRO A 498 3.14 -25.62 8.88
C PRO A 498 2.14 -26.71 9.29
N PHE A 499 1.90 -27.71 8.43
CA PHE A 499 0.86 -28.72 8.66
C PHE A 499 1.39 -29.90 9.46
N ILE A 500 0.77 -30.14 10.60
CA ILE A 500 1.09 -31.25 11.49
C ILE A 500 0.68 -32.55 10.79
N GLY A 501 1.65 -33.43 10.54
CA GLY A 501 1.45 -34.70 9.83
C GLY A 501 2.04 -34.73 8.42
N ALA A 502 2.25 -33.59 7.76
CA ALA A 502 2.79 -33.57 6.39
C ALA A 502 4.26 -34.02 6.32
N LYS A 503 5.12 -33.56 7.24
CA LYS A 503 6.51 -34.05 7.36
C LYS A 503 6.54 -35.54 7.75
N SER A 504 5.66 -35.95 8.67
CA SER A 504 5.58 -37.33 9.15
C SER A 504 5.13 -38.29 8.06
N LEU A 505 4.24 -37.86 7.17
CA LEU A 505 3.84 -38.60 5.98
C LEU A 505 5.03 -38.86 5.06
N LEU A 506 5.85 -37.85 4.76
CA LEU A 506 7.05 -38.01 3.94
C LEU A 506 8.05 -38.97 4.60
N LEU A 507 8.24 -38.86 5.91
CA LEU A 507 9.09 -39.78 6.67
C LEU A 507 8.56 -41.24 6.62
N ALA A 508 7.23 -41.42 6.67
CA ALA A 508 6.59 -42.73 6.59
C ALA A 508 6.69 -43.35 5.18
N VAL A 509 6.67 -42.52 4.14
CA VAL A 509 6.86 -42.96 2.74
C VAL A 509 8.31 -43.39 2.46
N GLY A 510 9.27 -42.99 3.31
CA GLY A 510 10.67 -43.40 3.20
C GLY A 510 11.65 -42.24 2.97
N PHE A 511 11.20 -40.99 3.01
CA PHE A 511 12.11 -39.85 3.04
C PHE A 511 12.80 -39.77 4.39
N SER A 512 14.05 -39.33 4.40
CA SER A 512 14.85 -39.12 5.61
C SER A 512 15.56 -37.79 5.53
N GLN A 513 15.75 -37.12 6.67
CA GLN A 513 16.43 -35.84 6.70
C GLN A 513 17.93 -36.05 6.48
N ASN A 514 18.53 -35.29 5.56
CA ASN A 514 19.97 -35.33 5.32
C ASN A 514 20.74 -34.83 6.56
N GLU A 515 22.01 -35.20 6.70
CA GLU A 515 22.88 -34.82 7.83
C GLU A 515 23.00 -33.29 8.01
N GLY A 516 22.90 -32.53 6.91
CA GLY A 516 22.87 -31.06 6.94
C GLY A 516 21.51 -30.44 7.27
N GLY A 517 20.45 -31.24 7.41
CA GLY A 517 19.12 -30.79 7.83
C GLY A 517 18.33 -29.94 6.82
N THR A 518 18.92 -29.62 5.66
CA THR A 518 18.37 -28.71 4.64
C THR A 518 17.44 -29.40 3.62
N ALA A 519 17.57 -30.72 3.44
CA ALA A 519 16.78 -31.49 2.48
C ALA A 519 16.31 -32.84 3.05
N LEU A 520 15.20 -33.34 2.51
CA LEU A 520 14.67 -34.68 2.70
C LEU A 520 15.07 -35.56 1.51
N VAL A 521 15.79 -36.65 1.75
CA VAL A 521 16.26 -37.59 0.73
C VAL A 521 15.58 -38.93 0.91
N LEU A 522 15.06 -39.50 -0.17
CA LEU A 522 14.44 -40.82 -0.21
C LEU A 522 15.52 -41.89 0.07
N LYS A 523 15.27 -42.77 1.05
CA LYS A 523 16.16 -43.90 1.32
C LYS A 523 16.13 -44.88 0.15
N GLU A 524 17.27 -45.51 -0.14
CA GLU A 524 17.39 -46.56 -1.18
C GLU A 524 16.50 -47.78 -0.87
N GLU A 525 16.15 -47.98 0.41
CA GLU A 525 15.26 -49.04 0.89
C GLU A 525 13.75 -48.70 0.76
N ALA A 526 13.39 -47.56 0.16
CA ALA A 526 12.00 -47.18 0.00
C ALA A 526 11.31 -48.11 -1.02
N GLU A 527 10.40 -48.95 -0.54
CA GLU A 527 9.71 -49.92 -1.40
C GLU A 527 8.76 -49.22 -2.40
N PRO A 528 8.91 -49.44 -3.72
CA PRO A 528 8.00 -48.95 -4.76
C PRO A 528 6.50 -49.17 -4.49
N PRO A 529 6.03 -50.31 -3.93
CA PRO A 529 4.61 -50.50 -3.62
C PRO A 529 4.07 -49.53 -2.57
N VAL A 530 4.88 -49.11 -1.58
CA VAL A 530 4.45 -48.17 -0.53
C VAL A 530 4.27 -46.77 -1.10
N LEU A 531 5.12 -46.37 -2.05
CA LEU A 531 4.99 -45.11 -2.79
C LEU A 531 3.73 -45.08 -3.66
N ALA A 532 3.42 -46.20 -4.32
CA ALA A 532 2.21 -46.35 -5.12
C ALA A 532 0.93 -46.31 -4.26
N ASP A 533 0.91 -47.00 -3.12
CA ASP A 533 -0.20 -46.96 -2.16
C ASP A 533 -0.41 -45.54 -1.60
N ALA A 534 0.68 -44.85 -1.23
CA ALA A 534 0.62 -43.47 -0.77
C ALA A 534 0.06 -42.51 -1.84
N LYS A 535 0.43 -42.70 -3.12
CA LYS A 535 -0.12 -41.94 -4.25
C LYS A 535 -1.63 -42.16 -4.38
N ALA A 536 -2.08 -43.41 -4.38
CA ALA A 536 -3.50 -43.76 -4.50
C ALA A 536 -4.34 -43.19 -3.34
N LYS A 537 -3.82 -43.29 -2.10
CA LYS A 537 -4.47 -42.75 -0.90
C LYS A 537 -4.56 -41.22 -0.92
N LEU A 538 -3.51 -40.54 -1.38
CA LEU A 538 -3.54 -39.08 -1.56
C LEU A 538 -4.54 -38.65 -2.64
N GLU A 539 -4.65 -39.41 -3.73
CA GLU A 539 -5.66 -39.15 -4.77
C GLU A 539 -7.08 -39.34 -4.24
N ALA A 540 -7.35 -40.43 -3.51
CA ALA A 540 -8.63 -40.66 -2.86
C ALA A 540 -8.96 -39.54 -1.85
N ALA A 541 -7.97 -39.11 -1.06
CA ALA A 541 -8.15 -38.03 -0.10
C ALA A 541 -8.47 -36.70 -0.79
N ILE A 542 -7.79 -36.36 -1.89
CA ILE A 542 -8.07 -35.16 -2.68
C ILE A 542 -9.46 -35.21 -3.32
N SER A 543 -9.91 -36.37 -3.78
CA SER A 543 -11.26 -36.55 -4.33
C SER A 543 -12.36 -36.50 -3.26
N SER A 544 -12.04 -36.87 -2.02
CA SER A 544 -12.98 -36.84 -0.89
C SER A 544 -13.08 -35.50 -0.15
N TYR A 545 -12.14 -34.59 -0.40
CA TYR A 545 -12.00 -33.29 0.25
C TYR A 545 -12.79 -32.23 -0.50
#